data_AF-A0A3D5RJD0-F1
#
_entry.id   AF-A0A3D5RJD0-F1
#
_cell.length_a   1.000
_cell.length_b   1.000
_cell.length_c   1.000
_cell.angle_alpha   90.00
_cell.angle_beta   90.00
_cell.angle_gamma   90.00
#
_symmetry.space_group_name_H-M   'P 1'
#
loop_
_entity.id
_entity.type
_entity.pdbx_description
1 polymer ?
#
loop_
_entity_poly.entity_id
_entity_poly.type
_entity_poly.pdbx_seq_one_letter_code
_entity_poly.pdbx_strand_id
1 'polypeptide(L)'
;MKIIEENLLKKMITQLNNYEKEYQDVKERFTHLEEIEFTSLQELSFEKDNEFFDEVTFILSVITSIIAHPQISNRDEDIIERAEQVGNITNEALKQTIRDASLWKEKDFELVPEYIHYHQHIDDLKIYENIFIGMLIHLIDTELTKYDVFYQRLIPSMQTDALFIEESEKIEKTLTKIDSLKRKMLHIKNTAFYKEISKVNLNLRKIQPTNILLKNKLYNLCYKFYRKFVIYEDNKNLQIDFKKYYYYQILRVFKLNEFKLDDKNQSLVFNYQDKKIKLVDNEENSKISLEIKYHNNVYKHLLILSTDRELIDEYVEDKDYITTEVISLWNLYNVDTNEFVFNNQASEIEIARKWVMSKLQEVVAKKMIYSKYCPICKDRNLTIENDIYHCNNCKSIYTFKKETKDVIWFIKLRR
;
A
#
# COMPACT_ATOMS: atom_id res chain seq x y z
N MET A 1 0.14 -0.97 -0.50
CA MET A 1 -1.00 -1.57 -1.23
C MET A 1 -1.84 -0.43 -1.80
N LYS A 2 -2.82 -0.71 -2.66
CA LYS A 2 -3.90 0.22 -3.05
C LYS A 2 -5.01 0.15 -2.00
N ILE A 3 -5.82 1.20 -1.89
CA ILE A 3 -7.02 1.17 -1.03
C ILE A 3 -7.97 0.02 -1.40
N ILE A 4 -8.05 -0.32 -2.68
CA ILE A 4 -8.85 -1.47 -3.16
C ILE A 4 -8.25 -2.78 -2.63
N GLU A 5 -6.93 -2.96 -2.73
CA GLU A 5 -6.25 -4.14 -2.21
C GLU A 5 -6.40 -4.26 -0.69
N GLU A 6 -6.33 -3.15 0.05
CA GLU A 6 -6.57 -3.12 1.50
C GLU A 6 -8.01 -3.53 1.86
N ASN A 7 -9.00 -3.05 1.11
CA ASN A 7 -10.40 -3.48 1.27
C ASN A 7 -10.57 -4.98 1.04
N LEU A 8 -9.94 -5.51 0.01
CA LEU A 8 -9.99 -6.92 -0.33
C LEU A 8 -9.30 -7.75 0.76
N LEU A 9 -8.12 -7.33 1.21
CA LEU A 9 -7.41 -7.96 2.32
C LEU A 9 -8.29 -8.06 3.56
N LYS A 10 -8.93 -6.96 3.99
CA LYS A 10 -9.80 -6.95 5.18
C LYS A 10 -10.97 -7.93 5.09
N LYS A 11 -11.57 -8.07 3.90
CA LYS A 11 -12.61 -9.08 3.65
C LYS A 11 -12.06 -10.49 3.78
N MET A 12 -10.89 -10.76 3.19
CA MET A 12 -10.22 -12.06 3.31
C MET A 12 -9.86 -12.38 4.76
N ILE A 13 -9.32 -11.42 5.51
CA ILE A 13 -8.99 -11.61 6.92
C ILE A 13 -10.24 -11.91 7.76
N THR A 14 -11.37 -11.29 7.44
CA THR A 14 -12.64 -11.61 8.12
C THR A 14 -13.04 -13.07 7.89
N GLN A 15 -12.88 -13.59 6.67
CA GLN A 15 -13.12 -15.00 6.35
C GLN A 15 -12.11 -15.91 7.07
N LEU A 16 -10.81 -15.58 7.07
CA LEU A 16 -9.79 -16.33 7.78
C LEU A 16 -10.03 -16.36 9.30
N ASN A 17 -10.48 -15.25 9.88
CA ASN A 17 -10.81 -15.18 11.30
C ASN A 17 -12.02 -16.06 11.66
N ASN A 18 -13.00 -16.21 10.76
CA ASN A 18 -14.12 -17.12 10.98
C ASN A 18 -13.67 -18.58 10.84
N TYR A 19 -12.83 -18.87 9.86
CA TYR A 19 -12.22 -20.18 9.67
C TYR A 19 -11.39 -20.64 10.88
N GLU A 20 -10.55 -19.76 11.44
CA GLU A 20 -9.76 -20.07 12.64
C GLU A 20 -10.59 -20.29 13.90
N LYS A 21 -11.81 -19.73 13.95
CA LYS A 21 -12.76 -19.98 15.04
C LYS A 21 -13.42 -21.35 14.91
N GLU A 22 -13.66 -21.79 13.69
CA GLU A 22 -14.22 -23.10 13.37
C GLU A 22 -13.20 -24.21 13.64
N TYR A 23 -11.96 -24.04 13.16
CA TYR A 23 -10.86 -24.98 13.37
C TYR A 23 -9.88 -24.43 14.38
N GLN A 24 -10.02 -24.81 15.65
CA GLN A 24 -9.14 -24.29 16.71
C GLN A 24 -7.74 -24.90 16.65
N ASP A 25 -7.62 -26.19 16.28
CA ASP A 25 -6.34 -26.86 16.18
C ASP A 25 -5.60 -26.49 14.89
N VAL A 26 -4.29 -26.24 15.01
CA VAL A 26 -3.46 -25.78 13.89
C VAL A 26 -3.33 -26.85 12.79
N LYS A 27 -3.39 -28.14 13.14
CA LYS A 27 -3.36 -29.22 12.15
C LYS A 27 -4.68 -29.30 11.41
N GLU A 28 -5.80 -29.23 12.12
CA GLU A 28 -7.13 -29.19 11.50
C GLU A 28 -7.25 -28.03 10.51
N ARG A 29 -6.73 -26.84 10.85
CA ARG A 29 -6.64 -25.68 9.94
C ARG A 29 -5.83 -25.96 8.66
N PHE A 30 -4.85 -26.85 8.70
CA PHE A 30 -4.11 -27.23 7.50
C PHE A 30 -4.88 -28.27 6.68
N THR A 31 -5.49 -29.25 7.35
CA THR A 31 -6.27 -30.32 6.72
C THR A 31 -7.46 -29.75 5.95
N HIS A 32 -8.20 -28.81 6.54
CA HIS A 32 -9.40 -28.20 5.97
C HIS A 32 -9.13 -26.93 5.15
N LEU A 33 -7.86 -26.66 4.79
CA LEU A 33 -7.48 -25.41 4.12
C LEU A 33 -8.15 -25.18 2.75
N GLU A 34 -8.66 -26.25 2.13
CA GLU A 34 -9.38 -26.21 0.84
C GLU A 34 -10.80 -25.64 0.96
N GLU A 35 -11.36 -25.60 2.17
CA GLU A 35 -12.72 -25.08 2.39
C GLU A 35 -12.78 -23.55 2.31
N ILE A 36 -11.63 -22.88 2.42
CA ILE A 36 -11.53 -21.43 2.23
C ILE A 36 -11.30 -21.14 0.75
N GLU A 37 -12.22 -20.40 0.15
CA GLU A 37 -12.02 -19.85 -1.18
C GLU A 37 -11.07 -18.64 -1.12
N PHE A 38 -9.81 -18.84 -1.51
CA PHE A 38 -8.83 -17.77 -1.63
C PHE A 38 -8.90 -17.14 -3.02
N THR A 39 -9.53 -15.97 -3.10
CA THR A 39 -9.47 -15.12 -4.28
C THR A 39 -8.14 -14.35 -4.33
N SER A 40 -7.58 -14.17 -5.53
CA SER A 40 -6.38 -13.35 -5.71
C SER A 40 -6.72 -11.87 -5.50
N LEU A 41 -5.95 -11.19 -4.64
CA LEU A 41 -6.12 -9.75 -4.42
C LEU A 41 -5.62 -8.97 -5.64
N GLN A 42 -4.60 -9.48 -6.35
CA GLN A 42 -4.09 -8.91 -7.60
C GLN A 42 -5.15 -8.90 -8.70
N GLU A 43 -5.76 -10.04 -9.00
CA GLU A 43 -6.79 -10.17 -10.05
C GLU A 43 -7.99 -9.27 -9.74
N LEU A 44 -8.53 -9.39 -8.52
CA LEU A 44 -9.66 -8.56 -8.07
C LEU A 44 -9.32 -7.07 -8.02
N SER A 45 -8.05 -6.72 -7.78
CA SER A 45 -7.65 -5.33 -7.84
C SER A 45 -7.72 -4.80 -9.26
N PHE A 46 -7.21 -5.52 -10.26
CA PHE A 46 -7.28 -5.06 -11.65
C PHE A 46 -8.72 -4.85 -12.14
N GLU A 47 -9.63 -5.76 -11.78
CA GLU A 47 -11.05 -5.62 -12.13
C GLU A 47 -11.67 -4.36 -11.53
N LYS A 48 -11.38 -4.11 -10.25
CA LYS A 48 -11.95 -3.00 -9.49
C LYS A 48 -11.29 -1.65 -9.73
N ASP A 49 -10.07 -1.63 -10.27
CA ASP A 49 -9.38 -0.38 -10.61
C ASP A 49 -10.22 0.46 -11.58
N ASN A 50 -10.87 -0.17 -12.57
CA ASN A 50 -11.76 0.52 -13.51
C ASN A 50 -12.99 1.13 -12.82
N GLU A 51 -13.66 0.36 -11.96
CA GLU A 51 -14.81 0.85 -11.18
C GLU A 51 -14.39 2.05 -10.31
N PHE A 52 -13.22 1.99 -9.69
CA PHE A 52 -12.68 3.08 -8.90
C PHE A 52 -12.40 4.32 -9.75
N PHE A 53 -11.82 4.19 -10.95
CA PHE A 53 -11.60 5.35 -11.83
C PHE A 53 -12.91 5.99 -12.29
N ASP A 54 -13.95 5.19 -12.51
CA ASP A 54 -15.28 5.70 -12.85
C ASP A 54 -15.92 6.43 -11.65
N GLU A 55 -15.77 5.89 -10.44
CA GLU A 55 -16.18 6.57 -9.20
C GLU A 55 -15.42 7.89 -8.97
N VAL A 56 -14.09 7.90 -9.17
CA VAL A 56 -13.27 9.12 -9.07
C VAL A 56 -13.74 10.13 -10.11
N THR A 57 -14.00 9.71 -11.35
CA THR A 57 -14.53 10.58 -12.41
C THR A 57 -15.83 11.26 -11.98
N PHE A 58 -16.76 10.48 -11.43
CA PHE A 58 -18.01 10.98 -10.90
C PHE A 58 -17.77 11.97 -9.75
N ILE A 59 -16.93 11.64 -8.77
CA ILE A 59 -16.68 12.50 -7.61
C ILE A 59 -15.98 13.80 -7.99
N LEU A 60 -15.02 13.79 -8.93
CA LEU A 60 -14.42 15.02 -9.43
C LEU A 60 -15.44 15.93 -10.12
N SER A 61 -16.45 15.36 -10.78
CA SER A 61 -17.57 16.14 -11.34
C SER A 61 -18.45 16.77 -10.24
N VAL A 62 -18.71 16.03 -9.16
CA VAL A 62 -19.44 16.53 -7.99
C VAL A 62 -18.67 17.66 -7.31
N ILE A 63 -17.36 17.48 -7.13
CA ILE A 63 -16.47 18.50 -6.57
C ILE A 63 -16.47 19.75 -7.44
N THR A 64 -16.43 19.61 -8.77
CA THR A 64 -16.52 20.76 -9.69
C THR A 64 -17.83 21.53 -9.49
N SER A 65 -18.95 20.84 -9.28
CA SER A 65 -20.24 21.47 -8.96
C SER A 65 -20.23 22.18 -7.60
N ILE A 66 -19.58 21.62 -6.59
CA ILE A 66 -19.39 22.28 -5.28
C ILE A 66 -18.54 23.53 -5.44
N ILE A 67 -17.44 23.46 -6.21
CA ILE A 67 -16.54 24.60 -6.44
C ILE A 67 -17.24 25.74 -7.16
N ALA A 68 -18.18 25.44 -8.06
CA ALA A 68 -18.95 26.45 -8.76
C ALA A 68 -19.91 27.22 -7.82
N HIS A 69 -20.41 26.56 -6.76
CA HIS A 69 -21.35 27.15 -5.79
C HIS A 69 -20.99 26.66 -4.37
N PRO A 70 -19.87 27.13 -3.80
CA PRO A 70 -19.40 26.64 -2.52
C PRO A 70 -20.31 27.11 -1.39
N GLN A 71 -20.38 26.32 -0.32
CA GLN A 71 -20.99 26.79 0.93
C GLN A 71 -20.09 27.88 1.54
N ILE A 72 -20.70 28.97 1.95
CA ILE A 72 -20.03 30.13 2.53
C ILE A 72 -20.64 30.36 3.91
N SER A 73 -19.80 30.62 4.91
CA SER A 73 -20.26 31.10 6.21
C SER A 73 -20.13 32.61 6.24
N ASN A 74 -21.20 33.31 6.59
CA ASN A 74 -21.12 34.73 6.80
C ASN A 74 -20.52 34.97 8.19
N ARG A 75 -19.49 35.79 8.28
CA ARG A 75 -18.95 36.31 9.55
C ARG A 75 -19.15 37.81 9.57
N ASP A 76 -19.53 38.33 10.73
CA ASP A 76 -19.65 39.76 10.96
C ASP A 76 -18.35 40.22 11.62
N GLU A 77 -17.65 41.17 11.01
CA GLU A 77 -16.49 41.82 11.60
C GLU A 77 -16.74 43.32 11.80
N ASP A 78 -16.40 43.80 12.99
CA ASP A 78 -16.44 45.23 13.35
C ASP A 78 -15.11 45.86 12.91
N ILE A 79 -15.15 46.62 11.81
CA ILE A 79 -13.98 47.34 11.29
C ILE A 79 -14.14 48.84 11.48
N ILE A 80 -13.03 49.57 11.45
CA ILE A 80 -13.02 51.04 11.49
C ILE A 80 -12.61 51.52 10.10
N GLU A 81 -13.55 52.13 9.37
CA GLU A 81 -13.30 52.70 8.03
C GLU A 81 -13.49 54.21 8.03
N ARG A 82 -12.97 54.88 6.99
CA ARG A 82 -13.17 56.32 6.83
C ARG A 82 -14.64 56.60 6.57
N ALA A 83 -15.16 57.65 7.20
CA ALA A 83 -16.57 58.05 7.09
C ALA A 83 -17.05 58.20 5.63
N GLU A 84 -16.15 58.62 4.73
CA GLU A 84 -16.43 58.84 3.30
C GLU A 84 -16.61 57.54 2.49
N GLN A 85 -16.12 56.40 2.99
CA GLN A 85 -16.12 55.11 2.27
C GLN A 85 -17.33 54.24 2.64
N VAL A 86 -18.06 54.59 3.71
CA VAL A 86 -19.15 53.79 4.26
C VAL A 86 -20.50 54.25 3.69
N GLY A 87 -21.22 53.33 3.04
CA GLY A 87 -22.52 53.63 2.42
C GLY A 87 -23.71 53.64 3.39
N ASN A 88 -23.80 52.67 4.29
CA ASN A 88 -24.91 52.52 5.25
C ASN A 88 -24.38 52.10 6.62
N ILE A 89 -24.86 52.69 7.72
CA ILE A 89 -24.39 52.41 9.08
C ILE A 89 -25.53 51.80 9.92
N THR A 90 -25.23 50.79 10.72
CA THR A 90 -26.20 50.24 11.68
C THR A 90 -26.28 51.10 12.94
N ASN A 91 -27.41 51.04 13.65
CA ASN A 91 -27.62 51.80 14.89
C ASN A 91 -26.62 51.43 16.01
N GLU A 92 -26.07 50.22 15.99
CA GLU A 92 -25.08 49.78 16.98
C GLU A 92 -23.70 50.33 16.67
N ALA A 93 -23.26 50.25 15.41
CA ALA A 93 -21.99 50.80 14.96
C ALA A 93 -21.93 52.34 15.12
N LEU A 94 -23.05 53.03 14.90
CA LEU A 94 -23.17 54.46 15.17
C LEU A 94 -22.98 54.78 16.66
N LYS A 95 -23.60 54.00 17.56
CA LYS A 95 -23.45 54.18 19.01
C LYS A 95 -22.03 53.92 19.49
N GLN A 96 -21.33 52.96 18.89
CA GLN A 96 -19.92 52.71 19.17
C GLN A 96 -19.04 53.87 18.68
N THR A 97 -19.28 54.38 17.47
CA THR A 97 -18.55 55.52 16.90
C THR A 97 -18.73 56.80 17.71
N ILE A 98 -19.93 57.08 18.21
CA ILE A 98 -20.17 58.24 19.09
C ILE A 98 -19.45 58.10 20.43
N ARG A 99 -19.24 56.87 20.92
CA ARG A 99 -18.54 56.61 22.20
C ARG A 99 -17.02 56.69 22.06
N ASP A 100 -16.47 56.44 20.88
CA ASP A 100 -15.03 56.51 20.63
C ASP A 100 -14.63 57.90 20.11
N ALA A 101 -14.24 58.77 21.02
CA ALA A 101 -13.82 60.14 20.72
C ALA A 101 -12.57 60.22 19.81
N SER A 102 -11.78 59.14 19.71
CA SER A 102 -10.56 59.13 18.89
C SER A 102 -10.83 59.10 17.38
N LEU A 103 -12.06 58.76 16.99
CA LEU A 103 -12.48 58.67 15.59
C LEU A 103 -12.99 60.01 15.02
N TRP A 104 -13.05 61.04 15.87
CA TRP A 104 -13.60 62.36 15.52
C TRP A 104 -12.49 63.39 15.36
N LYS A 105 -12.69 64.32 14.43
CA LYS A 105 -11.74 65.38 14.13
C LYS A 105 -12.47 66.70 14.02
N GLU A 106 -11.86 67.73 14.58
CA GLU A 106 -12.38 69.09 14.50
C GLU A 106 -12.07 69.68 13.12
N LYS A 107 -13.13 70.09 12.40
CA LYS A 107 -13.05 70.83 11.15
C LYS A 107 -14.02 72.01 11.25
N ASP A 108 -13.55 73.22 10.96
CA ASP A 108 -14.37 74.43 10.92
C ASP A 108 -15.24 74.67 12.18
N PHE A 109 -14.66 74.46 13.37
CA PHE A 109 -15.33 74.57 14.68
C PHE A 109 -16.47 73.55 14.94
N GLU A 110 -16.58 72.51 14.10
CA GLU A 110 -17.50 71.39 14.27
C GLU A 110 -16.73 70.06 14.40
N LEU A 111 -17.24 69.15 15.23
CA LEU A 111 -16.65 67.83 15.41
C LEU A 111 -17.26 66.87 14.39
N VAL A 112 -16.46 66.35 13.47
CA VAL A 112 -16.91 65.47 12.38
C VAL A 112 -16.21 64.11 12.52
N PRO A 113 -16.91 62.97 12.36
CA PRO A 113 -16.26 61.68 12.40
C PRO A 113 -15.35 61.52 11.18
N GLU A 114 -14.05 61.31 11.39
CA GLU A 114 -13.09 60.98 10.33
C GLU A 114 -13.14 59.47 10.02
N TYR A 115 -13.41 58.67 11.05
CA TYR A 115 -13.58 57.23 10.97
C TYR A 115 -14.88 56.79 11.66
N ILE A 116 -15.45 55.66 11.24
CA ILE A 116 -16.70 55.11 11.76
C ILE A 116 -16.53 53.60 11.94
N HIS A 117 -17.07 53.06 13.03
CA HIS A 117 -17.27 51.62 13.16
C HIS A 117 -18.26 51.14 12.10
N TYR A 118 -17.93 50.06 11.41
CA TYR A 118 -18.73 49.48 10.34
C TYR A 118 -18.74 47.97 10.49
N HIS A 119 -19.94 47.37 10.42
CA HIS A 119 -20.06 45.92 10.38
C HIS A 119 -19.89 45.47 8.93
N GLN A 120 -18.78 44.83 8.63
CA GLN A 120 -18.58 44.18 7.34
C GLN A 120 -19.02 42.72 7.45
N HIS A 121 -19.94 42.32 6.56
CA HIS A 121 -20.20 40.91 6.32
C HIS A 121 -19.08 40.36 5.44
N ILE A 122 -18.26 39.47 6.00
CA ILE A 122 -17.23 38.76 5.26
C ILE A 122 -17.72 37.34 4.99
N ASP A 123 -17.73 37.00 3.70
CA ASP A 123 -17.97 35.65 3.23
C ASP A 123 -16.74 34.78 3.51
N ASP A 124 -16.83 33.92 4.53
CA ASP A 124 -15.78 32.96 4.86
C ASP A 124 -15.96 31.66 4.06
N LEU A 125 -15.05 31.46 3.11
CA LEU A 125 -14.96 30.23 2.32
C LEU A 125 -14.31 29.07 3.09
N LYS A 126 -13.51 29.37 4.12
CA LYS A 126 -12.67 28.38 4.84
C LYS A 126 -13.46 27.66 5.93
N ILE A 127 -14.66 27.21 5.59
CA ILE A 127 -15.48 26.39 6.48
C ILE A 127 -14.99 24.94 6.48
N TYR A 128 -15.35 24.22 7.54
CA TYR A 128 -14.98 22.82 7.74
C TYR A 128 -15.28 21.92 6.54
N GLU A 129 -16.45 22.07 5.92
CA GLU A 129 -16.87 21.27 4.77
C GLU A 129 -16.05 21.54 3.52
N ASN A 130 -15.64 22.78 3.31
CA ASN A 130 -14.79 23.15 2.17
C ASN A 130 -13.35 22.69 2.38
N ILE A 131 -12.85 22.75 3.62
CA ILE A 131 -11.56 22.16 4.02
C ILE A 131 -11.60 20.64 3.79
N PHE A 132 -12.71 19.98 4.12
CA PHE A 132 -12.93 18.57 3.82
C PHE A 132 -12.80 18.26 2.32
N ILE A 133 -13.43 19.06 1.45
CA ILE A 133 -13.29 18.90 0.00
C ILE A 133 -11.83 19.08 -0.46
N GLY A 134 -11.13 20.08 0.09
CA GLY A 134 -9.71 20.30 -0.18
C GLY A 134 -8.83 19.09 0.21
N MET A 135 -9.08 18.50 1.38
CA MET A 135 -8.43 17.27 1.81
C MET A 135 -8.76 16.09 0.89
N LEU A 136 -10.02 15.92 0.52
CA LEU A 136 -10.44 14.83 -0.37
C LEU A 136 -9.75 14.90 -1.73
N ILE A 137 -9.59 16.12 -2.29
CA ILE A 137 -8.82 16.34 -3.52
C ILE A 137 -7.37 15.87 -3.33
N HIS A 138 -6.72 16.20 -2.21
CA HIS A 138 -5.35 15.77 -1.95
C HIS A 138 -5.21 14.24 -1.81
N LEU A 139 -6.18 13.60 -1.16
CA LEU A 139 -6.22 12.13 -1.04
C LEU A 139 -6.38 11.45 -2.41
N ILE A 140 -7.31 11.92 -3.25
CA ILE A 140 -7.50 11.38 -4.60
C ILE A 140 -6.22 11.54 -5.42
N ASP A 141 -5.54 12.69 -5.32
CA ASP A 141 -4.32 12.99 -6.05
C ASP A 141 -3.19 12.01 -5.71
N THR A 142 -3.05 11.76 -4.41
CA THR A 142 -2.04 10.86 -3.85
C THR A 142 -2.29 9.44 -4.35
N GLU A 143 -3.53 8.98 -4.32
CA GLU A 143 -3.89 7.66 -4.84
C GLU A 143 -3.69 7.56 -6.35
N LEU A 144 -4.14 8.54 -7.16
CA LEU A 144 -3.92 8.50 -8.61
C LEU A 144 -2.43 8.50 -8.97
N THR A 145 -1.59 9.18 -8.20
CA THR A 145 -0.12 9.12 -8.38
C THR A 145 0.41 7.72 -8.10
N LYS A 146 -0.09 7.05 -7.05
CA LYS A 146 0.26 5.64 -6.77
C LYS A 146 -0.19 4.70 -7.89
N TYR A 147 -1.37 4.92 -8.49
CA TYR A 147 -1.85 4.13 -9.63
C TYR A 147 -0.96 4.32 -10.86
N ASP A 148 -0.60 5.56 -11.18
CA ASP A 148 0.26 5.88 -12.32
C ASP A 148 1.63 5.19 -12.22
N VAL A 149 2.32 5.33 -11.09
CA VAL A 149 3.61 4.67 -10.85
C VAL A 149 3.49 3.15 -10.96
N PHE A 150 2.39 2.57 -10.49
CA PHE A 150 2.14 1.13 -10.59
C PHE A 150 1.99 0.67 -12.04
N TYR A 151 1.11 1.30 -12.82
CA TYR A 151 0.88 0.91 -14.21
C TYR A 151 2.09 1.19 -15.11
N GLN A 152 2.89 2.22 -14.81
CA GLN A 152 4.16 2.46 -15.49
C GLN A 152 5.17 1.33 -15.30
N ARG A 153 5.21 0.69 -14.12
CA ARG A 153 6.12 -0.46 -13.86
C ARG A 153 5.70 -1.74 -14.57
N LEU A 154 4.41 -1.89 -14.86
CA LEU A 154 3.89 -3.01 -15.63
C LEU A 154 4.22 -2.88 -17.13
N ILE A 155 4.70 -1.71 -17.59
CA ILE A 155 5.10 -1.54 -18.99
C ILE A 155 6.33 -2.44 -19.24
N PRO A 156 6.24 -3.40 -20.18
CA PRO A 156 7.36 -4.27 -20.49
C PRO A 156 8.52 -3.45 -21.06
N SER A 157 9.74 -3.70 -20.56
CA SER A 157 10.96 -3.21 -21.21
C SER A 157 11.14 -3.88 -22.58
N MET A 158 11.80 -3.22 -23.55
CA MET A 158 11.82 -3.62 -24.98
C MET A 158 12.46 -4.99 -25.32
N GLN A 159 12.66 -5.90 -24.35
CA GLN A 159 13.30 -7.20 -24.51
C GLN A 159 12.36 -8.41 -24.36
N THR A 160 11.04 -8.23 -24.37
CA THR A 160 10.09 -9.31 -24.14
C THR A 160 9.30 -9.70 -25.40
N ASP A 161 9.26 -11.01 -25.69
CA ASP A 161 8.73 -11.67 -26.91
C ASP A 161 7.31 -11.29 -27.31
N ALA A 162 6.94 -11.46 -28.59
CA ALA A 162 5.74 -10.97 -29.28
C ALA A 162 4.32 -11.35 -28.73
N LEU A 163 4.19 -11.90 -27.52
CA LEU A 163 2.92 -12.27 -26.88
C LEU A 163 2.24 -11.14 -26.07
N PHE A 164 2.82 -9.93 -25.98
CA PHE A 164 2.38 -8.85 -25.06
C PHE A 164 1.29 -7.89 -25.55
N ILE A 165 0.71 -8.09 -26.74
CA ILE A 165 -0.17 -7.06 -27.34
C ILE A 165 -1.46 -6.86 -26.52
N GLU A 166 -2.12 -7.92 -26.05
CA GLU A 166 -3.39 -7.81 -25.30
C GLU A 166 -3.22 -7.21 -23.89
N GLU A 167 -2.14 -7.56 -23.18
CA GLU A 167 -1.80 -6.99 -21.87
C GLU A 167 -1.42 -5.52 -22.01
N SER A 168 -0.70 -5.15 -23.08
CA SER A 168 -0.34 -3.77 -23.38
C SER A 168 -1.55 -2.89 -23.66
N GLU A 169 -2.59 -3.42 -24.32
CA GLU A 169 -3.83 -2.67 -24.62
C GLU A 169 -4.61 -2.33 -23.33
N LYS A 170 -4.67 -3.26 -22.36
CA LYS A 170 -5.29 -3.01 -21.05
C LYS A 170 -4.53 -1.96 -20.25
N ILE A 171 -3.19 -2.03 -20.25
CA ILE A 171 -2.33 -1.05 -19.59
C ILE A 171 -2.51 0.34 -20.25
N GLU A 172 -2.53 0.41 -21.57
CA GLU A 172 -2.74 1.66 -22.33
C GLU A 172 -4.10 2.30 -22.00
N LYS A 173 -5.19 1.54 -22.05
CA LYS A 173 -6.54 2.03 -21.69
C LYS A 173 -6.59 2.55 -20.25
N THR A 174 -5.82 1.96 -19.36
CA THR A 174 -5.80 2.35 -17.95
C THR A 174 -4.98 3.61 -17.72
N LEU A 175 -3.79 3.71 -18.32
CA LEU A 175 -2.93 4.89 -18.25
C LEU A 175 -3.62 6.12 -18.87
N THR A 176 -4.28 5.95 -20.02
CA THR A 176 -5.04 7.05 -20.65
C THR A 176 -6.20 7.55 -19.78
N LYS A 177 -6.90 6.65 -19.06
CA LYS A 177 -7.89 7.04 -18.04
C LYS A 177 -7.25 7.81 -16.90
N ILE A 178 -6.12 7.34 -16.34
CA ILE A 178 -5.39 8.02 -15.27
C ILE A 178 -4.97 9.43 -15.72
N ASP A 179 -4.44 9.59 -16.93
CA ASP A 179 -4.05 10.89 -17.49
C ASP A 179 -5.25 11.84 -17.66
N SER A 180 -6.41 11.32 -18.05
CA SER A 180 -7.64 12.10 -18.13
C SER A 180 -8.08 12.62 -16.75
N LEU A 181 -7.96 11.78 -15.71
CA LEU A 181 -8.30 12.13 -14.33
C LEU A 181 -7.31 13.15 -13.75
N LYS A 182 -6.00 12.95 -13.97
CA LYS A 182 -4.94 13.89 -13.56
C LYS A 182 -5.15 15.27 -14.19
N ARG A 183 -5.55 15.34 -15.46
CA ARG A 183 -5.91 16.62 -16.12
C ARG A 183 -7.12 17.30 -15.46
N LYS A 184 -8.18 16.55 -15.14
CA LYS A 184 -9.34 17.09 -14.40
C LYS A 184 -8.94 17.59 -13.01
N MET A 185 -8.07 16.86 -12.31
CA MET A 185 -7.54 17.28 -11.01
C MET A 185 -6.71 18.55 -11.09
N LEU A 186 -5.85 18.67 -12.10
CA LEU A 186 -5.05 19.87 -12.34
C LEU A 186 -5.97 21.08 -12.56
N HIS A 187 -7.04 20.93 -13.34
CA HIS A 187 -8.04 21.97 -13.52
C HIS A 187 -8.68 22.40 -12.19
N ILE A 188 -9.10 21.45 -11.36
CA ILE A 188 -9.67 21.71 -10.03
C ILE A 188 -8.68 22.45 -9.13
N LYS A 189 -7.42 22.02 -9.07
CA LYS A 189 -6.37 22.65 -8.26
C LYS A 189 -6.06 24.09 -8.68
N ASN A 190 -6.28 24.42 -9.96
CA ASN A 190 -6.06 25.76 -10.48
C ASN A 190 -7.19 26.76 -10.19
N THR A 191 -8.33 26.29 -9.67
CA THR A 191 -9.47 27.14 -9.30
C THR A 191 -9.15 28.05 -8.11
N ALA A 192 -9.79 29.22 -8.07
CA ALA A 192 -9.66 30.16 -6.95
C ALA A 192 -10.07 29.53 -5.61
N PHE A 193 -11.12 28.70 -5.62
CA PHE A 193 -11.57 27.93 -4.47
C PHE A 193 -10.45 27.09 -3.85
N TYR A 194 -9.80 26.24 -4.66
CA TYR A 194 -8.75 25.36 -4.14
C TYR A 194 -7.55 26.15 -3.65
N LYS A 195 -7.14 27.21 -4.37
CA LYS A 195 -6.03 28.09 -3.98
C LYS A 195 -6.24 28.78 -2.64
N GLU A 196 -7.48 29.13 -2.29
CA GLU A 196 -7.79 29.73 -0.99
C GLU A 196 -7.83 28.69 0.14
N ILE A 197 -8.35 27.49 -0.12
CA ILE A 197 -8.46 26.43 0.88
C ILE A 197 -7.13 25.74 1.13
N SER A 198 -6.28 25.58 0.09
CA SER A 198 -4.96 24.95 0.21
C SER A 198 -3.99 25.72 1.11
N LYS A 199 -4.28 26.99 1.41
CA LYS A 199 -3.53 27.79 2.39
C LYS A 199 -3.76 27.33 3.83
N VAL A 200 -4.84 26.57 4.08
CA VAL A 200 -5.20 26.02 5.39
C VAL A 200 -4.67 24.60 5.50
N ASN A 201 -4.37 24.14 6.72
CA ASN A 201 -3.96 22.76 6.95
C ASN A 201 -5.08 21.79 6.55
N LEU A 202 -4.83 20.99 5.52
CA LEU A 202 -5.78 20.01 4.98
C LEU A 202 -5.76 18.66 5.72
N ASN A 203 -4.92 18.49 6.75
CA ASN A 203 -4.77 17.20 7.45
C ASN A 203 -5.87 16.96 8.49
N LEU A 204 -7.09 16.68 8.05
CA LEU A 204 -8.19 16.25 8.93
C LEU A 204 -8.09 14.73 9.17
N ARG A 205 -7.42 14.32 10.26
CA ARG A 205 -7.26 12.88 10.60
C ARG A 205 -8.58 12.14 10.78
N LYS A 206 -9.63 12.82 11.27
CA LYS A 206 -10.96 12.25 11.49
C LYS A 206 -12.04 13.28 11.19
N ILE A 207 -12.81 13.03 10.13
CA ILE A 207 -13.94 13.88 9.78
C ILE A 207 -15.14 13.53 10.65
N GLN A 208 -15.59 14.51 11.41
CA GLN A 208 -16.89 14.50 12.07
C GLN A 208 -18.01 14.73 11.04
N PRO A 209 -19.06 13.90 11.05
CA PRO A 209 -20.20 14.08 10.15
C PRO A 209 -21.06 15.25 10.60
N THR A 210 -20.90 16.41 9.95
CA THR A 210 -21.74 17.60 10.21
C THR A 210 -23.09 17.49 9.50
N ASN A 211 -24.04 18.34 9.91
CA ASN A 211 -25.34 18.44 9.23
C ASN A 211 -25.20 18.76 7.73
N ILE A 212 -24.19 19.55 7.33
CA ILE A 212 -23.96 19.90 5.92
C ILE A 212 -23.43 18.67 5.17
N LEU A 213 -22.45 17.94 5.71
CA LEU A 213 -21.96 16.69 5.10
C LEU A 213 -23.04 15.62 4.99
N LEU A 214 -23.99 15.57 5.92
CA LEU A 214 -25.06 14.57 5.93
C LEU A 214 -26.27 14.96 5.07
N LYS A 215 -26.71 16.22 5.11
CA LYS A 215 -27.96 16.67 4.48
C LYS A 215 -27.75 17.27 3.08
N ASN A 216 -26.62 17.90 2.81
CA ASN A 216 -26.35 18.43 1.46
C ASN A 216 -25.97 17.28 0.52
N LYS A 217 -26.74 17.09 -0.56
CA LYS A 217 -26.57 15.99 -1.51
C LYS A 217 -25.15 15.91 -2.08
N LEU A 218 -24.54 17.03 -2.46
CA LEU A 218 -23.22 17.04 -3.10
C LEU A 218 -22.10 16.69 -2.10
N TYR A 219 -22.12 17.31 -0.92
CA TYR A 219 -21.15 17.01 0.14
C TYR A 219 -21.33 15.59 0.69
N ASN A 220 -22.56 15.07 0.75
CA ASN A 220 -22.85 13.70 1.17
C ASN A 220 -22.25 12.66 0.23
N LEU A 221 -22.30 12.90 -1.08
CA LEU A 221 -21.67 12.02 -2.07
C LEU A 221 -20.15 11.98 -1.86
N CYS A 222 -19.53 13.15 -1.66
CA CYS A 222 -18.10 13.25 -1.35
C CYS A 222 -17.75 12.55 -0.03
N TYR A 223 -18.58 12.70 1.01
CA TYR A 223 -18.38 12.06 2.31
C TYR A 223 -18.52 10.53 2.25
N LYS A 224 -19.51 10.01 1.51
CA LYS A 224 -19.66 8.56 1.28
C LYS A 224 -18.47 7.97 0.53
N PHE A 225 -17.94 8.70 -0.46
CA PHE A 225 -16.74 8.30 -1.18
C PHE A 225 -15.51 8.32 -0.27
N TYR A 226 -15.30 9.40 0.49
CA TYR A 226 -14.22 9.47 1.49
C TYR A 226 -14.24 8.31 2.48
N ARG A 227 -15.43 7.91 2.95
CA ARG A 227 -15.56 6.76 3.85
C ARG A 227 -15.04 5.43 3.28
N LYS A 228 -14.95 5.31 1.94
CA LYS A 228 -14.30 4.15 1.30
C LYS A 228 -12.77 4.22 1.34
N PHE A 229 -12.17 5.38 1.65
CA PHE A 229 -10.71 5.54 1.77
C PHE A 229 -10.20 5.20 3.18
N VAL A 230 -11.05 5.32 4.21
CA VAL A 230 -10.66 5.12 5.61
C VAL A 230 -10.92 3.68 6.04
N ILE A 231 -9.94 2.79 5.87
CA ILE A 231 -10.11 1.36 6.22
C ILE A 231 -9.10 0.88 7.25
N TYR A 232 -7.84 1.27 7.11
CA TYR A 232 -6.79 1.04 8.10
C TYR A 232 -6.41 2.37 8.73
N GLU A 233 -6.65 2.50 10.04
CA GLU A 233 -6.24 3.67 10.81
C GLU A 233 -4.74 3.61 11.19
N ASP A 234 -4.12 2.42 11.13
CA ASP A 234 -2.74 2.14 11.52
C ASP A 234 -2.05 1.18 10.54
N ASN A 235 -0.88 1.57 10.03
CA ASN A 235 -0.01 0.75 9.17
C ASN A 235 0.40 -0.57 9.83
N LYS A 236 0.51 -0.62 11.16
CA LYS A 236 0.87 -1.86 11.88
C LYS A 236 -0.18 -2.95 11.72
N ASN A 237 -1.46 -2.58 11.81
CA ASN A 237 -2.57 -3.53 11.64
C ASN A 237 -2.61 -4.06 10.20
N LEU A 238 -2.34 -3.20 9.22
CA LEU A 238 -2.24 -3.60 7.82
C LEU A 238 -1.14 -4.64 7.62
N GLN A 239 0.04 -4.45 8.23
CA GLN A 239 1.14 -5.41 8.15
C GLN A 239 0.81 -6.76 8.80
N ILE A 240 0.16 -6.76 9.98
CA ILE A 240 -0.26 -7.99 10.67
C ILE A 240 -1.26 -8.78 9.80
N ASP A 241 -2.27 -8.10 9.26
CA ASP A 241 -3.26 -8.70 8.37
C ASP A 241 -2.59 -9.26 7.12
N PHE A 242 -1.66 -8.51 6.52
CA PHE A 242 -0.94 -8.94 5.33
C PHE A 242 -0.04 -10.15 5.58
N LYS A 243 0.67 -10.18 6.74
CA LYS A 243 1.44 -11.36 7.20
C LYS A 243 0.55 -12.58 7.31
N LYS A 244 -0.61 -12.44 7.96
CA LYS A 244 -1.58 -13.52 8.12
C LYS A 244 -2.05 -14.06 6.76
N TYR A 245 -2.42 -13.18 5.85
CA TYR A 245 -2.85 -13.58 4.50
C TYR A 245 -1.76 -14.40 3.78
N TYR A 246 -0.51 -13.92 3.75
CA TYR A 246 0.57 -14.60 3.06
C TYR A 246 1.00 -15.90 3.74
N TYR A 247 0.95 -15.96 5.07
CA TYR A 247 1.19 -17.20 5.82
C TYR A 247 0.27 -18.33 5.33
N TYR A 248 -1.01 -18.04 5.18
CA TYR A 248 -1.98 -19.00 4.64
C TYR A 248 -1.73 -19.32 3.15
N GLN A 249 -1.31 -18.35 2.33
CA GLN A 249 -0.93 -18.63 0.95
C GLN A 249 0.26 -19.60 0.86
N ILE A 250 1.26 -19.47 1.75
CA ILE A 250 2.40 -20.41 1.84
C ILE A 250 1.91 -21.81 2.26
N LEU A 251 0.99 -21.91 3.21
CA LEU A 251 0.40 -23.21 3.59
C LEU A 251 -0.33 -23.86 2.41
N ARG A 252 -1.03 -23.08 1.58
CA ARG A 252 -1.65 -23.61 0.35
C ARG A 252 -0.61 -24.14 -0.62
N VAL A 253 0.52 -23.45 -0.78
CA VAL A 253 1.65 -23.94 -1.59
C VAL A 253 2.14 -25.30 -1.07
N PHE A 254 2.26 -25.47 0.24
CA PHE A 254 2.65 -26.77 0.82
C PHE A 254 1.65 -27.87 0.47
N LYS A 255 0.35 -27.59 0.58
CA LYS A 255 -0.70 -28.56 0.23
C LYS A 255 -0.68 -28.91 -1.26
N LEU A 256 -0.59 -27.90 -2.15
CA LEU A 256 -0.54 -28.08 -3.60
C LEU A 256 0.70 -28.84 -4.10
N ASN A 257 1.83 -28.73 -3.41
CA ASN A 257 3.06 -29.43 -3.76
C ASN A 257 3.29 -30.71 -2.92
N GLU A 258 2.22 -31.25 -2.33
CA GLU A 258 2.19 -32.55 -1.63
C GLU A 258 3.11 -32.67 -0.39
N PHE A 259 3.28 -31.59 0.36
CA PHE A 259 4.04 -31.62 1.61
C PHE A 259 3.22 -32.36 2.67
N LYS A 260 3.82 -33.37 3.32
CA LYS A 260 3.12 -34.22 4.30
C LYS A 260 3.30 -33.68 5.70
N LEU A 261 2.21 -33.40 6.40
CA LEU A 261 2.27 -32.96 7.80
C LEU A 261 2.87 -34.05 8.70
N ASP A 262 3.78 -33.68 9.61
CA ASP A 262 4.34 -34.56 10.62
C ASP A 262 3.46 -34.52 11.87
N ASP A 263 2.63 -35.53 12.05
CA ASP A 263 1.65 -35.61 13.14
C ASP A 263 2.28 -35.67 14.54
N LYS A 264 3.59 -35.89 14.64
CA LYS A 264 4.28 -36.05 15.94
C LYS A 264 4.51 -34.74 16.69
N ASN A 265 4.50 -33.60 15.98
CA ASN A 265 4.77 -32.29 16.59
C ASN A 265 3.46 -31.55 16.85
N GLN A 266 3.42 -30.71 17.90
CA GLN A 266 2.33 -29.76 18.12
C GLN A 266 2.40 -28.55 17.16
N SER A 267 3.52 -28.38 16.46
CA SER A 267 3.74 -27.31 15.47
C SER A 267 3.65 -27.83 14.04
N LEU A 268 3.37 -26.94 13.08
CA LEU A 268 3.34 -27.25 11.65
C LEU A 268 4.76 -27.56 11.15
N VAL A 269 5.07 -28.85 11.14
CA VAL A 269 6.28 -29.40 10.54
C VAL A 269 5.86 -30.31 9.40
N PHE A 270 6.48 -30.12 8.25
CA PHE A 270 6.16 -30.82 7.01
C PHE A 270 7.34 -31.67 6.57
N ASN A 271 7.07 -32.88 6.11
CA ASN A 271 8.01 -33.75 5.43
C ASN A 271 7.85 -33.53 3.92
N TYR A 272 8.94 -33.16 3.27
CA TYR A 272 9.03 -33.06 1.82
C TYR A 272 10.29 -33.79 1.35
N GLN A 273 10.10 -34.91 0.64
CA GLN A 273 11.19 -35.81 0.27
C GLN A 273 12.01 -36.23 1.51
N ASP A 274 13.30 -35.92 1.53
CA ASP A 274 14.27 -36.20 2.60
C ASP A 274 14.48 -35.02 3.57
N LYS A 275 13.65 -33.97 3.48
CA LYS A 275 13.76 -32.73 4.27
C LYS A 275 12.57 -32.57 5.22
N LYS A 276 12.85 -32.00 6.40
CA LYS A 276 11.82 -31.51 7.32
C LYS A 276 11.75 -30.00 7.24
N ILE A 277 10.57 -29.46 7.01
CA ILE A 277 10.33 -28.05 6.75
C ILE A 277 9.40 -27.52 7.82
N LYS A 278 9.79 -26.43 8.48
CA LYS A 278 8.99 -25.77 9.50
C LYS A 278 8.79 -24.31 9.07
N LEU A 279 7.54 -23.89 9.06
CA LEU A 279 7.17 -22.49 8.87
C LEU A 279 7.05 -21.84 10.24
N VAL A 280 7.79 -20.77 10.47
CA VAL A 280 7.81 -20.05 11.75
C VAL A 280 7.25 -18.65 11.53
N ASP A 281 6.18 -18.33 12.26
CA ASP A 281 5.66 -16.98 12.37
C ASP A 281 6.47 -16.23 13.43
N ASN A 282 7.22 -15.20 13.02
CA ASN A 282 8.05 -14.43 13.95
C ASN A 282 7.19 -13.41 14.71
N GLU A 283 7.60 -13.04 15.93
CA GLU A 283 6.88 -12.05 16.75
C GLU A 283 6.81 -10.66 16.09
N GLU A 284 7.77 -10.34 15.21
CA GLU A 284 7.72 -9.13 14.41
C GLU A 284 6.56 -9.18 13.39
N ASN A 285 5.85 -8.06 13.27
CA ASN A 285 4.60 -7.96 12.49
C ASN A 285 4.78 -8.19 10.98
N SER A 286 6.02 -8.25 10.47
CA SER A 286 6.33 -8.30 9.05
C SER A 286 7.30 -9.43 8.65
N LYS A 287 7.57 -10.41 9.51
CA LYS A 287 8.56 -11.47 9.20
C LYS A 287 7.97 -12.88 9.33
N ILE A 288 8.25 -13.71 8.33
CA ILE A 288 8.02 -15.15 8.35
C ILE A 288 9.36 -15.83 8.04
N SER A 289 9.68 -16.91 8.73
CA SER A 289 10.88 -17.70 8.43
C SER A 289 10.56 -19.13 8.04
N LEU A 290 11.34 -19.65 7.08
CA LEU A 290 11.28 -21.03 6.62
C LEU A 290 12.55 -21.74 7.11
N GLU A 291 12.36 -22.70 8.01
CA GLU A 291 13.44 -23.55 8.50
C GLU A 291 13.41 -24.89 7.76
N ILE A 292 14.49 -25.19 7.04
CA ILE A 292 14.68 -26.44 6.32
C ILE A 292 15.73 -27.24 7.07
N LYS A 293 15.30 -28.32 7.73
CA LYS A 293 16.19 -29.30 8.35
C LYS A 293 16.51 -30.41 7.37
N TYR A 294 17.82 -30.60 7.15
CA TYR A 294 18.35 -31.67 6.34
C TYR A 294 19.48 -32.36 7.10
N HIS A 295 19.32 -33.65 7.39
CA HIS A 295 20.18 -34.40 8.32
C HIS A 295 20.31 -33.68 9.67
N ASN A 296 21.54 -33.29 10.05
CA ASN A 296 21.86 -32.61 11.30
C ASN A 296 21.92 -31.08 11.16
N ASN A 297 21.76 -30.54 9.94
CA ASN A 297 21.87 -29.11 9.68
C ASN A 297 20.48 -28.48 9.55
N VAL A 298 20.34 -27.25 10.04
CA VAL A 298 19.13 -26.44 9.93
C VAL A 298 19.48 -25.17 9.14
N TYR A 299 18.74 -24.95 8.06
CA TYR A 299 18.93 -23.83 7.16
C TYR A 299 17.74 -22.89 7.30
N LYS A 300 17.97 -21.60 7.60
CA LYS A 300 16.92 -20.62 7.85
C LYS A 300 16.86 -19.60 6.71
N HIS A 301 15.66 -19.37 6.20
CA HIS A 301 15.37 -18.38 5.16
C HIS A 301 14.34 -17.37 5.69
N LEU A 302 14.61 -16.08 5.52
CA LEU A 302 13.74 -15.01 6.00
C LEU A 302 12.92 -14.43 4.85
N LEU A 303 11.62 -14.26 5.09
CA LEU A 303 10.69 -13.54 4.25
C LEU A 303 10.17 -12.32 5.00
N ILE A 304 10.47 -11.14 4.49
CA ILE A 304 9.95 -9.86 4.99
C ILE A 304 8.73 -9.51 4.15
N LEU A 305 7.61 -9.23 4.80
CA LEU A 305 6.39 -8.81 4.13
C LEU A 305 6.31 -7.29 4.13
N SER A 306 6.32 -6.72 2.94
CA SER A 306 6.17 -5.29 2.74
C SER A 306 4.80 -4.99 2.14
N THR A 307 4.07 -4.11 2.82
CA THR A 307 2.86 -3.49 2.29
C THR A 307 3.22 -2.38 1.32
N ASP A 308 4.46 -1.91 1.30
CA ASP A 308 4.92 -0.84 0.42
C ASP A 308 5.21 -1.36 -0.98
N ARG A 309 4.97 -0.50 -1.98
CA ARG A 309 5.21 -0.84 -3.38
C ARG A 309 6.65 -0.56 -3.80
N GLU A 310 7.32 0.34 -3.10
CA GLU A 310 8.71 0.69 -3.33
C GLU A 310 9.53 -0.15 -2.36
N LEU A 311 10.15 -1.21 -2.87
CA LEU A 311 11.11 -2.01 -2.10
C LEU A 311 12.48 -1.30 -2.09
N ILE A 312 12.47 0.01 -1.78
CA ILE A 312 13.64 0.90 -1.89
C ILE A 312 14.28 1.17 -0.51
N ASP A 313 13.65 0.72 0.58
CA ASP A 313 14.29 0.81 1.89
C ASP A 313 15.52 -0.11 1.99
N GLU A 314 16.56 0.40 2.65
CA GLU A 314 17.81 -0.30 2.98
C GLU A 314 17.53 -1.48 3.93
N TYR A 315 16.93 -2.56 3.41
CA TYR A 315 16.84 -3.81 4.15
C TYR A 315 18.26 -4.32 4.37
N VAL A 316 18.68 -4.37 5.64
CA VAL A 316 20.01 -4.85 6.00
C VAL A 316 20.02 -6.37 5.96
N GLU A 317 21.09 -6.95 5.42
CA GLU A 317 21.33 -8.40 5.50
C GLU A 317 21.33 -8.84 6.99
N ASP A 318 20.41 -9.74 7.34
CA ASP A 318 20.40 -10.40 8.63
C ASP A 318 21.31 -11.64 8.57
N LYS A 319 22.41 -11.61 9.32
CA LYS A 319 23.45 -12.66 9.31
C LYS A 319 22.95 -13.99 9.88
N ASP A 320 21.83 -13.99 10.60
CA ASP A 320 21.25 -15.20 11.18
C ASP A 320 20.50 -16.04 10.12
N TYR A 321 20.26 -15.48 8.93
CA TYR A 321 19.55 -16.13 7.84
C TYR A 321 20.42 -16.29 6.59
N ILE A 322 20.17 -17.35 5.82
CA ILE A 322 20.95 -17.69 4.63
C ILE A 322 20.53 -16.83 3.44
N THR A 323 19.24 -16.54 3.34
CA THR A 323 18.64 -15.66 2.35
C THR A 323 17.61 -14.78 3.00
N THR A 324 17.63 -13.49 2.67
CA THR A 324 16.61 -12.52 3.05
C THR A 324 15.92 -12.00 1.79
N GLU A 325 14.61 -12.22 1.72
CA GLU A 325 13.78 -11.82 0.59
C GLU A 325 12.60 -10.99 1.08
N VAL A 326 12.20 -10.00 0.29
CA VAL A 326 11.05 -9.15 0.58
C VAL A 326 9.94 -9.49 -0.40
N ILE A 327 8.77 -9.81 0.14
CA ILE A 327 7.55 -10.05 -0.63
C ILE A 327 6.60 -8.86 -0.46
N SER A 328 6.12 -8.36 -1.58
CA SER A 328 5.01 -7.41 -1.63
C SER A 328 3.82 -8.10 -2.29
N LEU A 329 2.71 -7.38 -2.48
CA LEU A 329 1.58 -7.98 -3.19
C LEU A 329 1.96 -8.40 -4.62
N TRP A 330 2.84 -7.64 -5.29
CA TRP A 330 3.13 -7.78 -6.72
C TRP A 330 4.52 -8.35 -7.03
N ASN A 331 5.46 -8.23 -6.09
CA ASN A 331 6.87 -8.47 -6.34
C ASN A 331 7.51 -9.36 -5.28
N LEU A 332 8.51 -10.12 -5.72
CA LEU A 332 9.48 -10.80 -4.85
C LEU A 332 10.87 -10.24 -5.14
N TYR A 333 11.48 -9.66 -4.12
CA TYR A 333 12.79 -9.02 -4.19
C TYR A 333 13.79 -9.75 -3.32
N ASN A 334 15.03 -9.88 -3.80
CA ASN A 334 16.10 -10.53 -3.08
C ASN A 334 17.10 -9.46 -2.59
N VAL A 335 17.12 -9.23 -1.28
CA VAL A 335 17.94 -8.18 -0.62
C VAL A 335 19.43 -8.41 -0.84
N ASP A 336 19.81 -9.67 -0.85
CA ASP A 336 21.14 -10.21 -1.01
C ASP A 336 21.81 -9.92 -2.38
N THR A 337 20.99 -9.77 -3.43
CA THR A 337 21.44 -9.56 -4.82
C THR A 337 21.01 -8.19 -5.36
N ASN A 338 20.13 -7.49 -4.65
CA ASN A 338 19.45 -6.29 -5.11
C ASN A 338 18.69 -6.47 -6.43
N GLU A 339 18.09 -7.65 -6.64
CA GLU A 339 17.37 -7.98 -7.86
C GLU A 339 15.92 -8.42 -7.59
N PHE A 340 15.04 -8.10 -8.55
CA PHE A 340 13.68 -8.64 -8.57
C PHE A 340 13.71 -10.08 -9.05
N VAL A 341 13.41 -11.01 -8.15
CA VAL A 341 13.24 -12.43 -8.48
C VAL A 341 11.96 -12.63 -9.27
N PHE A 342 10.94 -11.82 -9.01
CA PHE A 342 9.68 -11.81 -9.74
C PHE A 342 9.10 -10.40 -9.80
N ASN A 343 8.75 -9.97 -11.01
CA ASN A 343 8.11 -8.68 -11.29
C ASN A 343 7.15 -8.88 -12.47
N ASN A 344 5.91 -9.34 -12.19
CA ASN A 344 4.85 -9.38 -13.20
C ASN A 344 3.46 -9.62 -12.56
N GLN A 345 2.42 -9.63 -13.40
CA GLN A 345 1.11 -10.20 -13.09
C GLN A 345 1.26 -11.71 -12.83
N ALA A 346 0.99 -12.14 -11.60
CA ALA A 346 0.82 -13.54 -11.21
C ALA A 346 -0.08 -13.61 -9.99
N SER A 347 -0.63 -14.77 -9.68
CA SER A 347 -1.35 -14.92 -8.40
C SER A 347 -0.38 -14.90 -7.20
N GLU A 348 -0.83 -14.45 -6.03
CA GLU A 348 -0.03 -14.41 -4.80
C GLU A 348 0.49 -15.80 -4.42
N ILE A 349 -0.28 -16.84 -4.77
CA ILE A 349 0.10 -18.23 -4.58
C ILE A 349 1.26 -18.65 -5.50
N GLU A 350 1.36 -18.11 -6.71
CA GLU A 350 2.50 -18.34 -7.60
C GLU A 350 3.76 -17.65 -7.10
N ILE A 351 3.65 -16.43 -6.58
CA ILE A 351 4.79 -15.73 -5.96
C ILE A 351 5.28 -16.52 -4.75
N ALA A 352 4.38 -16.93 -3.86
CA ALA A 352 4.70 -17.77 -2.71
C ALA A 352 5.30 -19.12 -3.14
N ARG A 353 4.77 -19.74 -4.21
CA ARG A 353 5.30 -20.99 -4.77
C ARG A 353 6.71 -20.81 -5.29
N LYS A 354 6.98 -19.74 -6.04
CA LYS A 354 8.32 -19.43 -6.56
C LYS A 354 9.31 -19.24 -5.41
N TRP A 355 8.90 -18.53 -4.35
CA TRP A 355 9.70 -18.37 -3.15
C TRP A 355 10.06 -19.72 -2.50
N VAL A 356 9.07 -20.53 -2.12
CA VAL A 356 9.27 -21.84 -1.47
C VAL A 356 10.11 -22.78 -2.34
N MET A 357 9.71 -22.95 -3.60
CA MET A 357 10.35 -23.93 -4.49
C MET A 357 11.77 -23.53 -4.87
N SER A 358 12.10 -22.23 -4.88
CA SER A 358 13.49 -21.78 -5.09
C SER A 358 14.46 -22.32 -4.04
N LYS A 359 14.00 -22.58 -2.81
CA LYS A 359 14.82 -23.12 -1.70
C LYS A 359 14.94 -24.64 -1.72
N LEU A 360 14.14 -25.30 -2.55
CA LEU A 360 14.07 -26.75 -2.66
C LEU A 360 14.62 -27.27 -3.99
N GLN A 361 15.29 -26.42 -4.76
CA GLN A 361 15.78 -26.77 -6.09
C GLN A 361 16.89 -27.84 -6.02
N GLU A 362 16.68 -28.91 -6.76
CA GLU A 362 17.63 -30.02 -6.91
C GLU A 362 18.03 -30.19 -8.38
N VAL A 363 19.29 -30.51 -8.62
CA VAL A 363 19.84 -30.70 -9.96
C VAL A 363 20.75 -31.93 -9.98
N VAL A 364 20.59 -32.77 -11.00
CA VAL A 364 21.49 -33.91 -11.24
C VAL A 364 22.84 -33.37 -11.71
N ALA A 365 23.89 -33.65 -10.95
CA ALA A 365 25.21 -33.07 -11.13
C ALA A 365 26.28 -34.02 -10.57
N LYS A 366 27.22 -34.44 -11.42
CA LYS A 366 28.26 -35.40 -11.04
C LYS A 366 29.19 -34.84 -9.97
N LYS A 367 29.27 -35.50 -8.81
CA LYS A 367 30.05 -35.03 -7.65
C LYS A 367 31.52 -34.83 -7.97
N MET A 368 32.10 -35.66 -8.83
CA MET A 368 33.52 -35.56 -9.20
C MET A 368 33.87 -34.23 -9.88
N ILE A 369 32.92 -33.61 -10.58
CA ILE A 369 33.10 -32.32 -11.25
C ILE A 369 32.76 -31.19 -10.27
N TYR A 370 31.56 -31.22 -9.71
CA TYR A 370 31.02 -30.09 -8.94
C TYR A 370 31.46 -30.04 -7.47
N SER A 371 32.34 -30.96 -7.06
CA SER A 371 33.18 -30.79 -5.87
C SER A 371 34.36 -29.85 -6.11
N LYS A 372 34.74 -29.62 -7.37
CA LYS A 372 35.88 -28.76 -7.76
C LYS A 372 35.46 -27.48 -8.47
N TYR A 373 34.27 -27.45 -9.06
CA TYR A 373 33.75 -26.32 -9.81
C TYR A 373 32.36 -25.94 -9.31
N CYS A 374 32.09 -24.65 -9.20
CA CYS A 374 30.76 -24.16 -8.89
C CYS A 374 29.79 -24.55 -10.01
N PRO A 375 28.62 -25.14 -9.70
CA PRO A 375 27.62 -25.51 -10.70
C PRO A 375 26.98 -24.32 -11.43
N ILE A 376 27.15 -23.10 -10.93
CA ILE A 376 26.56 -21.88 -11.50
C ILE A 376 27.60 -21.10 -12.29
N CYS A 377 28.59 -20.50 -11.62
CA CYS A 377 29.58 -19.65 -12.28
C CYS A 377 30.80 -20.41 -12.83
N LYS A 378 30.89 -21.73 -12.60
CA LYS A 378 32.00 -22.60 -13.03
C LYS A 378 33.38 -22.23 -12.46
N ASP A 379 33.43 -21.38 -11.45
CA ASP A 379 34.65 -21.03 -10.73
C ASP A 379 35.13 -22.22 -9.88
N ARG A 380 36.45 -22.33 -9.67
CA ARG A 380 37.06 -23.34 -8.81
C ARG A 380 37.15 -22.93 -7.34
N ASN A 381 36.94 -21.66 -7.03
CA ASN A 381 37.06 -21.12 -5.68
C ASN A 381 35.87 -21.49 -4.79
N LEU A 382 35.92 -22.72 -4.27
CA LEU A 382 34.93 -23.29 -3.33
C LEU A 382 35.55 -23.45 -1.93
N THR A 383 34.84 -22.99 -0.90
CA THR A 383 35.09 -23.35 0.49
C THR A 383 34.14 -24.46 0.92
N ILE A 384 34.65 -25.47 1.64
CA ILE A 384 33.88 -26.65 2.04
C ILE A 384 33.87 -26.73 3.56
N GLU A 385 32.68 -26.69 4.14
CA GLU A 385 32.45 -26.84 5.57
C GLU A 385 31.35 -27.88 5.80
N ASN A 386 31.63 -28.96 6.51
CA ASN A 386 30.64 -30.00 6.85
C ASN A 386 29.82 -30.55 5.66
N ASP A 387 30.49 -30.87 4.53
CA ASP A 387 29.84 -31.29 3.26
C ASP A 387 28.94 -30.22 2.59
N ILE A 388 29.06 -28.96 3.01
CA ILE A 388 28.43 -27.80 2.39
C ILE A 388 29.48 -27.06 1.55
N TYR A 389 29.13 -26.77 0.31
CA TYR A 389 29.99 -26.10 -0.66
C TYR A 389 29.54 -24.66 -0.80
N HIS A 390 30.44 -23.73 -0.54
CA HIS A 390 30.24 -22.30 -0.66
C HIS A 390 31.10 -21.77 -1.82
N CYS A 391 30.47 -21.15 -2.81
CA CYS A 391 31.20 -20.51 -3.89
C CYS A 391 31.60 -19.09 -3.49
N ASN A 392 32.88 -18.77 -3.47
CA ASN A 392 33.36 -17.44 -3.10
C ASN A 392 33.06 -16.37 -4.16
N ASN A 393 32.81 -16.78 -5.41
CA ASN A 393 32.53 -15.88 -6.52
C ASN A 393 31.05 -15.51 -6.58
N CYS A 394 30.16 -16.48 -6.85
CA CYS A 394 28.71 -16.22 -6.94
C CYS A 394 27.97 -16.31 -5.60
N LYS A 395 28.65 -16.59 -4.48
CA LYS A 395 28.06 -16.73 -3.12
C LYS A 395 26.94 -17.77 -3.00
N SER A 396 26.87 -18.71 -3.93
CA SER A 396 25.89 -19.81 -3.89
C SER A 396 26.34 -20.90 -2.93
N ILE A 397 25.36 -21.53 -2.27
CA ILE A 397 25.57 -22.54 -1.24
C ILE A 397 24.79 -23.79 -1.62
N TYR A 398 25.48 -24.93 -1.64
CA TYR A 398 24.86 -26.20 -2.05
C TYR A 398 25.48 -27.39 -1.33
N THR A 399 24.74 -28.50 -1.32
CA THR A 399 25.23 -29.77 -0.76
C THR A 399 24.82 -30.94 -1.65
N PHE A 400 25.58 -32.03 -1.60
CA PHE A 400 25.24 -33.26 -2.32
C PHE A 400 24.33 -34.13 -1.46
N LYS A 401 23.31 -34.74 -2.08
CA LYS A 401 22.50 -35.74 -1.39
C LYS A 401 23.35 -36.94 -1.01
N LYS A 402 23.22 -37.40 0.23
CA LYS A 402 23.98 -38.55 0.75
C LYS A 402 23.58 -39.86 0.08
N GLU A 403 22.29 -40.01 -0.21
CA GLU A 403 21.69 -41.21 -0.82
C GLU A 403 21.93 -41.27 -2.33
N THR A 404 21.83 -40.12 -3.01
CA THR A 404 22.07 -39.98 -4.45
C THR A 404 23.28 -39.06 -4.68
N LYS A 405 24.48 -39.66 -4.68
CA LYS A 405 25.76 -38.93 -4.71
C LYS A 405 25.91 -37.91 -5.86
N ASP A 406 25.16 -38.07 -6.95
CA ASP A 406 25.17 -37.18 -8.12
C ASP A 406 23.96 -36.24 -8.20
N VAL A 407 23.36 -35.87 -7.06
CA VAL A 407 22.33 -34.84 -6.98
C VAL A 407 22.78 -33.73 -6.03
N ILE A 408 22.73 -32.50 -6.51
CA ILE A 408 22.98 -31.29 -5.74
C ILE A 408 21.64 -30.71 -5.29
N TRP A 409 21.53 -30.38 -4.01
CA TRP A 409 20.50 -29.47 -3.51
C TRP A 409 21.12 -28.09 -3.29
N PHE A 410 20.50 -27.07 -3.88
CA PHE A 410 20.85 -25.68 -3.66
C PHE A 410 20.18 -25.15 -2.41
N ILE A 411 20.99 -24.89 -1.38
CA ILE A 411 20.54 -24.20 -0.16
C ILE A 411 20.35 -22.71 -0.47
N LYS A 412 21.26 -22.14 -1.26
CA LYS A 412 21.20 -20.76 -1.77
C LYS A 412 21.62 -20.74 -3.23
N LEU A 413 20.66 -20.46 -4.10
CA LEU A 413 20.90 -20.26 -5.53
C LEU A 413 21.01 -18.77 -5.81
N ARG A 414 22.17 -18.30 -6.30
CA ARG A 414 22.31 -16.98 -6.91
C ARG A 414 22.58 -17.18 -8.40
N ARG A 415 21.75 -16.61 -9.26
CA ARG A 415 21.89 -16.71 -10.72
C ARG A 415 22.58 -15.49 -11.29
#